data_AF-A0A4Q1S9W8-F1
#
_entry.id   AF-A0A4Q1S9W8-F1
#
_cell.length_a   1.000
_cell.length_b   1.000
_cell.length_c   1.000
_cell.angle_alpha   90.00
_cell.angle_beta   90.00
_cell.angle_gamma   90.00
#
_symmetry.space_group_name_H-M   'P 1'
#
loop_
_entity.id
_entity.type
_entity.pdbx_description
1 polymer ?
#
loop_
_entity_poly.entity_id
_entity_poly.type
_entity_poly.pdbx_seq_one_letter_code
_entity_poly.pdbx_strand_id
1 'polypeptide(L)'
;MSEHHSTGSHEEHVHLPAPTHWPIIMALGVALGFTGIVTNLGLTILGVVLALAGAIGWFRQVLPREHVENIETTVEDVLVTTTRTEVERIVVPSEDRAHLPIETYPILSGLKGGLAGAIAMVPPALIYGLLAQHSIWYPINLLGGAGVANWRNPSTADIASFHLSGLIVAGIIHIITSLLVGLLYGAMLPMLPKRPILLGGLVAPVLWTGLVHATMGVINPELDARIQWGWFLVSQITFGVVAGWVVAHSQKIYTKQSMPILMRLGFEGSGLHHEDHDQAGEDRK
;
A
#
# COMPACT_ATOMS: atom_id res chain seq x y z
N MET A 1 12.94 -62.69 -8.34
CA MET A 1 11.97 -61.61 -8.10
C MET A 1 12.50 -60.42 -8.88
N SER A 2 11.84 -60.06 -9.99
CA SER A 2 12.40 -59.16 -11.00
C SER A 2 12.34 -57.71 -10.53
N GLU A 3 13.49 -57.04 -10.43
CA GLU A 3 13.58 -55.59 -10.21
C GLU A 3 13.08 -54.88 -11.48
N HIS A 4 12.02 -54.08 -11.33
CA HIS A 4 11.50 -53.26 -12.41
C HIS A 4 12.24 -51.91 -12.35
N HIS A 5 13.32 -51.79 -13.14
CA HIS A 5 13.89 -50.48 -13.45
C HIS A 5 12.92 -49.73 -14.36
N SER A 6 12.15 -48.78 -13.81
CA SER A 6 11.40 -47.81 -14.60
C SER A 6 12.31 -46.62 -14.94
N THR A 7 13.17 -46.78 -15.95
CA THR A 7 13.74 -45.62 -16.66
C THR A 7 12.70 -45.12 -17.64
N GLY A 8 11.82 -44.24 -17.18
CA GLY A 8 10.89 -43.50 -18.03
C GLY A 8 11.05 -42.02 -17.72
N SER A 9 11.48 -41.23 -18.70
CA SER A 9 11.35 -39.77 -18.65
C SER A 9 9.85 -39.47 -18.57
N HIS A 10 9.34 -39.20 -17.37
CA HIS A 10 7.98 -38.73 -17.21
C HIS A 10 7.94 -37.27 -17.67
N GLU A 11 7.32 -37.02 -18.82
CA GLU A 11 6.92 -35.67 -19.21
C GLU A 11 5.90 -35.16 -18.19
N GLU A 12 6.37 -34.38 -17.23
CA GLU A 12 5.52 -33.75 -16.21
C GLU A 12 5.25 -32.31 -16.68
N HIS A 13 3.98 -31.99 -16.91
CA HIS A 13 3.56 -30.65 -17.27
C HIS A 13 3.33 -29.84 -15.99
N VAL A 14 4.09 -28.77 -15.81
CA VAL A 14 3.86 -27.82 -14.71
C VAL A 14 2.87 -26.75 -15.16
N HIS A 15 1.76 -26.66 -14.43
CA HIS A 15 0.75 -25.63 -14.63
C HIS A 15 1.22 -24.29 -14.07
N LEU A 16 1.48 -23.30 -14.94
CA LEU A 16 1.87 -21.96 -14.52
C LEU A 16 0.83 -20.92 -14.96
N PRO A 17 0.59 -19.86 -14.17
CA PRO A 17 -0.28 -18.78 -14.59
C PRO A 17 0.31 -18.09 -15.81
N ALA A 18 -0.49 -17.96 -16.87
CA ALA A 18 -0.05 -17.31 -18.09
C ALA A 18 0.22 -15.80 -17.85
N PRO A 19 1.25 -15.20 -18.48
CA PRO A 19 1.54 -13.79 -18.34
C PRO A 19 0.36 -12.91 -18.79
N THR A 20 0.08 -11.84 -18.05
CA THR A 20 -1.03 -10.90 -18.35
C THR A 20 -0.57 -9.44 -18.35
N HIS A 21 -1.03 -8.69 -19.34
CA HIS A 21 -0.70 -7.27 -19.52
C HIS A 21 -1.75 -6.33 -18.91
N TRP A 22 -2.93 -6.85 -18.55
CA TRP A 22 -4.06 -6.04 -18.08
C TRP A 22 -3.80 -5.22 -16.82
N PRO A 23 -3.08 -5.71 -15.79
CA PRO A 23 -2.78 -4.91 -14.60
C PRO A 23 -2.01 -3.63 -14.92
N ILE A 24 -1.07 -3.69 -15.87
CA ILE A 24 -0.28 -2.53 -16.30
C ILE A 24 -1.15 -1.53 -17.05
N ILE A 25 -2.03 -2.01 -17.95
CA ILE A 25 -2.98 -1.16 -18.68
C ILE A 25 -3.93 -0.44 -17.72
N MET A 26 -4.45 -1.17 -16.72
CA MET A 26 -5.32 -0.61 -15.69
C MET A 26 -4.60 0.48 -14.89
N ALA A 27 -3.37 0.20 -14.42
CA ALA A 27 -2.57 1.16 -13.66
C ALA A 27 -2.27 2.43 -14.48
N LEU A 28 -1.92 2.29 -15.75
CA LEU A 28 -1.70 3.40 -16.67
C LEU A 28 -2.99 4.24 -16.85
N GLY A 29 -4.14 3.57 -17.02
CA GLY A 29 -5.43 4.25 -17.14
C GLY A 29 -5.78 5.06 -15.90
N VAL A 30 -5.59 4.48 -14.71
CA VAL A 30 -5.81 5.18 -13.44
C VAL A 30 -4.88 6.40 -13.32
N ALA A 31 -3.59 6.25 -13.64
CA ALA A 31 -2.63 7.34 -13.62
C ALA A 31 -3.04 8.49 -14.57
N LEU A 32 -3.35 8.17 -15.83
CA LEU A 32 -3.81 9.15 -16.82
C LEU A 32 -5.12 9.83 -16.43
N GLY A 33 -6.03 9.10 -15.77
CA GLY A 33 -7.28 9.63 -15.25
C GLY A 33 -7.03 10.74 -14.23
N PHE A 34 -6.17 10.49 -13.24
CA PHE A 34 -5.81 11.50 -12.24
C PHE A 34 -5.02 12.67 -12.84
N THR A 35 -4.06 12.40 -13.73
CA THR A 35 -3.33 13.47 -14.43
C THR A 35 -4.27 14.34 -15.27
N GLY A 36 -5.24 13.73 -15.95
CA GLY A 36 -6.22 14.44 -16.77
C GLY A 36 -7.10 15.38 -15.97
N ILE A 37 -7.51 15.00 -14.75
CA ILE A 37 -8.32 15.86 -13.87
C ILE A 37 -7.63 17.21 -13.63
N VAL A 38 -6.30 17.19 -13.52
CA VAL A 38 -5.48 18.38 -13.27
C VAL A 38 -5.15 19.14 -14.55
N THR A 39 -5.08 18.46 -15.70
CA THR A 39 -4.49 19.03 -16.93
C THR A 39 -5.48 19.18 -18.07
N ASN A 40 -6.26 18.15 -18.40
CA ASN A 40 -7.09 18.10 -19.59
C ASN A 40 -8.19 17.02 -19.49
N LEU A 41 -9.44 17.42 -19.77
CA LEU A 41 -10.60 16.52 -19.75
C LEU A 41 -10.45 15.31 -20.70
N GLY A 42 -9.83 15.49 -21.86
CA GLY A 42 -9.57 14.41 -22.82
C GLY A 42 -8.62 13.34 -22.27
N LEU A 43 -7.59 13.74 -21.51
CA LEU A 43 -6.72 12.80 -20.80
C LEU A 43 -7.48 12.04 -19.71
N THR A 44 -8.41 12.70 -19.01
CA THR A 44 -9.28 12.03 -18.02
C THR A 44 -10.13 10.95 -18.68
N ILE A 45 -10.80 11.29 -19.78
CA ILE A 45 -11.65 10.34 -20.52
C ILE A 45 -10.83 9.15 -21.00
N LEU A 46 -9.66 9.39 -21.61
CA LEU A 46 -8.76 8.33 -22.05
C LEU A 46 -8.32 7.44 -20.89
N GLY A 47 -7.95 8.04 -19.75
CA GLY A 47 -7.56 7.32 -18.55
C GLY A 47 -8.67 6.43 -18.00
N VAL A 48 -9.89 6.95 -17.91
CA VAL A 48 -11.07 6.17 -17.47
C VAL A 48 -11.34 5.00 -18.41
N VAL A 49 -11.27 5.22 -19.73
CA VAL A 49 -11.46 4.15 -20.72
C VAL A 49 -10.42 3.05 -20.56
N LEU A 50 -9.14 3.40 -20.42
CA LEU A 50 -8.06 2.44 -20.22
C LEU A 50 -8.17 1.69 -18.89
N ALA A 51 -8.57 2.38 -17.80
CA ALA A 51 -8.77 1.76 -16.49
C ALA A 51 -9.89 0.71 -16.53
N LEU A 52 -11.02 1.05 -17.16
CA LEU A 52 -12.15 0.13 -17.33
C LEU A 52 -11.80 -1.04 -18.24
N ALA A 53 -11.15 -0.78 -19.39
CA ALA A 53 -10.71 -1.84 -20.30
C ALA A 53 -9.71 -2.79 -19.62
N GLY A 54 -8.76 -2.24 -18.85
CA GLY A 54 -7.79 -3.00 -18.06
C GLY A 54 -8.46 -3.86 -17.00
N ALA A 55 -9.39 -3.30 -16.22
CA ALA A 55 -10.13 -4.05 -15.20
C ALA A 55 -10.97 -5.17 -15.82
N ILE A 56 -11.76 -4.87 -16.86
CA ILE A 56 -12.62 -5.87 -17.53
C ILE A 56 -11.76 -6.97 -18.16
N GLY A 57 -10.69 -6.61 -18.86
CA GLY A 57 -9.77 -7.57 -19.48
C GLY A 57 -9.12 -8.48 -18.45
N TRP A 58 -8.67 -7.91 -17.33
CA TRP A 58 -8.06 -8.68 -16.25
C TRP A 58 -9.04 -9.66 -15.61
N PHE A 59 -10.24 -9.19 -15.24
CA PHE A 59 -11.25 -10.05 -14.62
C PHE A 59 -11.70 -11.16 -15.56
N ARG A 60 -11.84 -10.90 -16.86
CA ARG A 60 -12.20 -11.92 -17.84
C ARG A 60 -11.09 -12.96 -18.09
N GLN A 61 -9.83 -12.62 -17.83
CA GLN A 61 -8.71 -13.55 -17.99
C GLN A 61 -8.52 -14.45 -16.75
N VAL A 62 -8.93 -13.98 -15.57
CA VAL A 62 -8.80 -14.72 -14.31
C VAL A 62 -10.07 -15.49 -13.96
N LEU A 63 -11.25 -14.95 -14.26
CA LEU A 63 -12.55 -15.53 -13.89
C LEU A 63 -13.38 -15.94 -15.11
N PRO A 64 -14.16 -17.04 -15.03
CA PRO A 64 -14.25 -18.00 -13.92
C PRO A 64 -13.15 -19.08 -13.92
N ARG A 65 -12.41 -19.21 -15.03
CA ARG A 65 -11.30 -20.17 -15.16
C ARG A 65 -10.02 -19.40 -15.48
N GLU A 66 -9.00 -19.61 -14.65
CA GLU A 66 -7.71 -18.97 -14.79
C GLU A 66 -7.03 -19.40 -16.10
N HIS A 67 -6.38 -18.44 -16.78
CA HIS A 67 -5.58 -18.75 -17.96
C HIS A 67 -4.23 -19.34 -17.52
N VAL A 68 -4.05 -20.63 -17.79
CA VAL A 68 -2.86 -21.42 -17.41
C VAL A 68 -2.10 -21.80 -18.68
N GLU A 69 -0.78 -21.67 -18.64
CA GLU A 69 0.15 -22.15 -19.67
C GLU A 69 0.87 -23.41 -19.16
N ASN A 70 0.90 -24.46 -19.97
CA ASN A 70 1.60 -25.71 -19.63
C ASN A 70 3.01 -25.63 -20.20
N ILE A 71 4.01 -25.62 -19.33
CA ILE A 71 5.40 -25.67 -19.74
C ILE A 71 5.89 -27.11 -19.56
N GLU A 72 6.43 -27.69 -20.63
CA GLU A 72 7.12 -28.99 -20.56
C GLU A 72 8.38 -28.82 -19.71
N THR A 73 8.42 -29.51 -18.57
CA THR A 73 9.59 -29.53 -17.71
C THR A 73 10.17 -30.94 -17.70
N THR A 74 11.45 -31.04 -18.02
CA THR A 74 12.20 -32.28 -17.84
C THR A 74 12.53 -32.38 -16.36
N VAL A 75 11.88 -33.30 -15.65
CA VAL A 75 12.26 -33.63 -14.27
C VAL A 75 13.57 -34.40 -14.33
N GLU A 76 14.67 -33.75 -13.99
CA GLU A 76 15.93 -34.43 -13.80
C GLU A 76 15.94 -35.03 -12.40
N ASP A 77 15.73 -36.33 -12.31
CA ASP A 77 15.87 -37.09 -11.06
C ASP A 77 17.34 -37.03 -10.61
N VAL A 78 17.67 -36.00 -9.84
CA VAL A 78 18.96 -35.92 -9.17
C VAL A 78 18.96 -36.98 -8.08
N LEU A 79 19.59 -38.12 -8.37
CA LEU A 79 19.90 -39.13 -7.36
C LEU A 79 20.87 -38.50 -6.34
N VAL A 80 20.31 -37.99 -5.25
CA VAL A 80 21.08 -37.51 -4.11
C VAL A 80 21.70 -38.73 -3.42
N THR A 81 22.88 -39.13 -3.89
CA THR A 81 23.69 -40.18 -3.26
C THR A 81 24.65 -39.56 -2.25
N THR A 82 24.79 -40.21 -1.10
CA THR A 82 25.73 -39.82 -0.05
C THR A 82 26.57 -41.03 0.33
N THR A 83 27.87 -40.82 0.52
CA THR A 83 28.81 -41.83 1.03
C THR A 83 28.71 -42.04 2.55
N ARG A 84 27.93 -41.23 3.28
CA ARG A 84 27.73 -41.40 4.72
C ARG A 84 26.85 -42.62 5.01
N THR A 85 27.36 -43.53 5.85
CA THR A 85 26.66 -44.75 6.29
C THR A 85 25.55 -44.49 7.30
N GLU A 86 25.60 -43.36 8.02
CA GLU A 86 24.54 -42.94 8.94
C GLU A 86 23.82 -41.70 8.40
N VAL A 87 22.50 -41.82 8.30
CA VAL A 87 21.58 -40.71 8.05
C VAL A 87 20.96 -40.37 9.40
N GLU A 88 21.37 -39.26 10.00
CA GLU A 88 20.66 -38.70 11.14
C GLU A 88 19.27 -38.29 10.64
N ARG A 89 18.25 -39.06 11.02
CA ARG A 89 16.86 -38.77 10.68
C ARG A 89 16.42 -37.62 11.58
N ILE A 90 16.61 -36.39 11.11
CA ILE A 90 16.09 -35.20 11.76
C ILE A 90 14.57 -35.38 11.83
N VAL A 91 14.06 -35.65 13.02
CA VAL A 91 12.63 -35.61 13.31
C VAL A 91 12.26 -34.14 13.24
N VAL A 92 11.74 -33.70 12.09
CA VAL A 92 11.18 -32.36 11.94
C VAL A 92 9.91 -32.34 12.77
N PRO A 93 9.87 -31.62 13.91
CA PRO A 93 8.64 -31.47 14.66
C PRO A 93 7.59 -30.84 13.74
N SER A 94 6.34 -31.31 13.80
CA SER A 94 5.24 -30.78 12.97
C SER A 94 4.94 -29.29 13.22
N GLU A 95 5.62 -28.66 14.18
CA GLU A 95 5.43 -27.28 14.61
C GLU A 95 6.48 -26.28 14.07
N ASP A 96 7.55 -26.72 13.42
CA ASP A 96 8.68 -25.83 13.06
C ASP A 96 8.73 -25.46 11.57
N ARG A 97 7.65 -24.87 11.05
CA ARG A 97 7.81 -23.89 9.95
C ARG A 97 8.11 -22.55 10.60
N ALA A 98 9.30 -21.99 10.35
CA ALA A 98 9.67 -20.66 10.84
C ALA A 98 8.61 -19.61 10.43
N HIS A 99 7.73 -19.25 11.36
CA HIS A 99 6.69 -18.25 11.17
C HIS A 99 7.27 -16.85 11.45
N LEU A 100 7.89 -16.27 10.42
CA LEU A 100 8.21 -14.85 10.35
C LEU A 100 6.93 -14.04 10.06
N PRO A 101 6.96 -12.71 10.23
CA PRO A 101 6.76 -11.93 11.46
C PRO A 101 5.37 -12.14 12.10
N ILE A 102 5.37 -12.29 13.43
CA ILE A 102 4.22 -12.64 14.28
C ILE A 102 3.25 -11.45 14.50
N GLU A 103 3.66 -10.23 14.15
CA GLU A 103 2.90 -9.00 14.38
C GLU A 103 2.94 -8.10 13.13
N THR A 104 1.76 -7.68 12.65
CA THR A 104 1.65 -6.68 11.56
C THR A 104 0.87 -5.45 12.03
N TYR A 105 1.21 -4.29 11.49
CA TYR A 105 0.44 -3.07 11.74
C TYR A 105 -0.88 -3.14 10.98
N PRO A 106 -2.03 -2.86 11.62
CA PRO A 106 -3.29 -2.80 10.90
C PRO A 106 -3.26 -1.67 9.86
N ILE A 107 -3.82 -1.92 8.68
CA ILE A 107 -3.99 -0.90 7.63
C ILE A 107 -4.72 0.34 8.18
N LEU A 108 -5.65 0.12 9.12
CA LEU A 108 -6.38 1.17 9.83
C LEU A 108 -5.48 2.10 10.66
N SER A 109 -4.30 1.65 11.09
CA SER A 109 -3.31 2.52 11.73
C SER A 109 -2.80 3.57 10.77
N GLY A 110 -2.57 3.19 9.50
CA GLY A 110 -2.21 4.12 8.44
C GLY A 110 -3.28 5.20 8.24
N LEU A 111 -4.56 4.81 8.21
CA LEU A 111 -5.67 5.75 8.08
C LEU A 111 -5.72 6.77 9.24
N LYS A 112 -5.56 6.29 10.48
CA LYS A 112 -5.48 7.15 11.68
C LYS A 112 -4.28 8.08 11.62
N GLY A 113 -3.12 7.58 11.21
CA GLY A 113 -1.92 8.38 11.01
C GLY A 113 -2.11 9.46 9.96
N GLY A 114 -2.72 9.13 8.82
CA GLY A 114 -3.04 10.08 7.76
C GLY A 114 -3.94 11.22 8.26
N LEU A 115 -5.01 10.91 8.99
CA LEU A 115 -5.90 11.92 9.56
C LEU A 115 -5.21 12.81 10.61
N ALA A 116 -4.41 12.21 11.49
CA ALA A 116 -3.65 12.96 12.49
C ALA A 116 -2.60 13.88 11.85
N GLY A 117 -1.88 13.38 10.84
CA GLY A 117 -0.97 14.18 10.03
C GLY A 117 -1.69 15.32 9.31
N ALA A 118 -2.88 15.05 8.75
CA ALA A 118 -3.68 16.06 8.06
C ALA A 118 -4.04 17.25 8.97
N ILE A 119 -4.43 16.95 10.22
CA ILE A 119 -4.75 17.97 11.23
C ILE A 119 -3.49 18.73 11.62
N ALA A 120 -2.37 18.04 11.85
CA ALA A 120 -1.11 18.66 12.25
C ALA A 120 -0.47 19.53 11.16
N MET A 121 -0.76 19.26 9.89
CA MET A 121 -0.26 20.03 8.75
C MET A 121 -0.92 21.41 8.59
N VAL A 122 -2.15 21.57 9.10
CA VAL A 122 -2.95 22.79 8.93
C VAL A 122 -2.31 24.00 9.65
N PRO A 123 -1.88 23.93 10.93
CA PRO A 123 -1.34 25.08 11.62
C PRO A 123 -0.14 25.76 10.93
N PRO A 124 0.93 25.06 10.49
CA PRO A 124 2.03 25.73 9.78
C PRO A 124 1.59 26.47 8.51
N ALA A 125 0.64 25.90 7.76
CA ALA A 125 0.10 26.52 6.55
C ALA A 125 -0.71 27.79 6.88
N LEU A 126 -1.57 27.73 7.91
CA LEU A 126 -2.35 28.89 8.34
C LEU A 126 -1.49 29.99 8.97
N ILE A 127 -0.45 29.61 9.73
CA ILE A 127 0.53 30.55 10.28
C ILE A 127 1.23 31.28 9.14
N TYR A 128 1.68 30.57 8.11
CA TYR A 128 2.22 31.20 6.90
C TYR A 128 1.24 32.18 6.27
N GLY A 129 0.00 31.75 6.02
CA GLY A 129 -1.03 32.59 5.43
C GLY A 129 -1.27 33.88 6.24
N LEU A 130 -1.32 33.76 7.57
CA LEU A 130 -1.51 34.90 8.46
C LEU A 130 -0.29 35.85 8.50
N LEU A 131 0.93 35.31 8.56
CA LEU A 131 2.15 36.12 8.69
C LEU A 131 2.55 36.80 7.38
N ALA A 132 2.49 36.08 6.25
CA ALA A 132 3.01 36.57 4.97
C ALA A 132 1.93 37.20 4.08
N GLN A 133 0.68 36.75 4.20
CA GLN A 133 -0.42 37.16 3.31
C GLN A 133 -1.57 37.82 4.07
N HIS A 134 -1.43 37.98 5.39
CA HIS A 134 -2.47 38.50 6.29
C HIS A 134 -3.83 37.81 6.15
N SER A 135 -3.84 36.55 5.71
CA SER A 135 -5.07 35.79 5.48
C SER A 135 -4.87 34.29 5.65
N ILE A 136 -5.72 33.69 6.46
CA ILE A 136 -5.82 32.23 6.62
C ILE A 136 -6.35 31.54 5.36
N TRP A 137 -7.02 32.29 4.46
CA TRP A 137 -7.62 31.75 3.24
C TRP A 137 -6.60 31.55 2.12
N TYR A 138 -5.50 32.29 2.15
CA TYR A 138 -4.48 32.21 1.11
C TYR A 138 -3.98 30.78 0.83
N PRO A 139 -3.46 30.01 1.82
CA PRO A 139 -2.99 28.64 1.58
C PRO A 139 -4.13 27.68 1.19
N ILE A 140 -5.34 27.91 1.71
CA ILE A 140 -6.51 27.08 1.41
C ILE A 140 -6.89 27.23 -0.06
N ASN A 141 -7.02 28.47 -0.52
CA ASN A 141 -7.38 28.75 -1.91
C ASN A 141 -6.25 28.42 -2.88
N LEU A 142 -4.99 28.49 -2.44
CA LEU A 142 -3.85 28.04 -3.25
C LEU A 142 -3.95 26.54 -3.56
N LEU A 143 -4.36 25.72 -2.59
CA LEU A 143 -4.60 24.29 -2.79
C LEU A 143 -5.88 24.03 -3.59
N GLY A 144 -6.96 24.75 -3.28
CA GLY A 144 -8.29 24.55 -3.87
C GLY A 144 -8.58 25.33 -5.15
N GLY A 145 -7.60 26.03 -5.70
CA GLY A 145 -7.86 27.06 -6.72
C GLY A 145 -8.46 26.56 -8.02
N ALA A 146 -8.22 25.30 -8.38
CA ALA A 146 -8.89 24.65 -9.50
C ALA A 146 -10.43 24.58 -9.33
N GLY A 147 -10.92 24.70 -8.09
CA GLY A 147 -12.35 24.69 -7.75
C GLY A 147 -13.04 26.05 -7.77
N VAL A 148 -12.31 27.15 -7.96
CA VAL A 148 -12.91 28.49 -8.00
C VAL A 148 -13.34 28.80 -9.43
N ALA A 149 -14.65 28.96 -9.65
CA ALA A 149 -15.18 29.24 -10.97
C ALA A 149 -14.64 30.57 -11.51
N ASN A 150 -14.29 30.59 -12.81
CA ASN A 150 -13.76 31.76 -13.52
C ASN A 150 -12.42 32.31 -12.98
N TRP A 151 -11.66 31.54 -12.21
CA TRP A 151 -10.33 31.97 -11.77
C TRP A 151 -9.30 31.86 -12.90
N ARG A 152 -9.02 33.00 -13.54
CA ARG A 152 -7.95 33.17 -14.52
C ARG A 152 -7.03 34.28 -14.03
N ASN A 153 -5.78 33.92 -13.71
CA ASN A 153 -4.74 34.84 -13.22
C ASN A 153 -5.18 35.71 -12.02
N PRO A 154 -5.57 35.09 -10.90
CA PRO A 154 -6.08 35.85 -9.77
C PRO A 154 -5.04 36.75 -9.12
N SER A 155 -5.49 37.89 -8.60
CA SER A 155 -4.65 38.75 -7.77
C SER A 155 -4.39 38.08 -6.42
N THR A 156 -3.33 38.49 -5.72
CA THR A 156 -3.06 38.02 -4.35
C THR A 156 -4.22 38.30 -3.40
N ALA A 157 -4.91 39.44 -3.58
CA ALA A 157 -6.09 39.79 -2.78
C ALA A 157 -7.26 38.83 -3.04
N ASP A 158 -7.47 38.40 -4.29
CA ASP A 158 -8.50 37.42 -4.62
C ASP A 158 -8.20 36.08 -3.95
N ILE A 159 -6.94 35.64 -3.96
CA ILE A 159 -6.50 34.39 -3.30
C ILE A 159 -6.63 34.50 -1.78
N ALA A 160 -6.38 35.67 -1.20
CA ALA A 160 -6.51 35.92 0.23
C ALA A 160 -7.97 36.08 0.70
N SER A 161 -8.94 36.17 -0.19
CA SER A 161 -10.37 36.31 0.15
C SER A 161 -11.06 34.97 0.39
N PHE A 162 -12.19 34.95 1.09
CA PHE A 162 -12.93 33.72 1.33
C PHE A 162 -13.63 33.23 0.05
N HIS A 163 -13.37 31.98 -0.34
CA HIS A 163 -14.07 31.30 -1.43
C HIS A 163 -14.59 29.94 -0.98
N LEU A 164 -15.91 29.77 -0.94
CA LEU A 164 -16.53 28.52 -0.50
C LEU A 164 -16.12 27.33 -1.38
N SER A 165 -16.07 27.50 -2.70
CA SER A 165 -15.69 26.42 -3.61
C SER A 165 -14.22 26.05 -3.48
N GLY A 166 -13.34 27.03 -3.27
CA GLY A 166 -11.92 26.81 -2.97
C GLY A 166 -11.74 26.00 -1.67
N LEU A 167 -12.46 26.36 -0.61
CA LEU A 167 -12.45 25.60 0.65
C LEU A 167 -12.91 24.14 0.47
N ILE A 168 -14.00 23.91 -0.27
CA ILE A 168 -14.52 22.56 -0.53
C ILE A 168 -13.50 21.73 -1.30
N VAL A 169 -12.96 22.26 -2.40
CA VAL A 169 -12.00 21.53 -3.24
C VAL A 169 -10.68 21.29 -2.51
N ALA A 170 -10.17 22.30 -1.79
CA ALA A 170 -8.99 22.14 -0.94
C ALA A 170 -9.20 21.06 0.14
N GLY A 171 -10.37 21.06 0.80
CA GLY A 171 -10.72 20.06 1.81
C GLY A 171 -10.77 18.64 1.24
N ILE A 172 -11.37 18.46 0.06
CA ILE A 172 -11.44 17.17 -0.63
C ILE A 172 -10.02 16.68 -0.98
N ILE A 173 -9.21 17.53 -1.62
CA ILE A 173 -7.83 17.19 -1.99
C ILE A 173 -7.03 16.83 -0.74
N HIS A 174 -7.12 17.64 0.32
CA HIS A 174 -6.36 17.44 1.55
C HIS A 174 -6.74 16.14 2.26
N ILE A 175 -8.04 15.86 2.42
CA ILE A 175 -8.54 14.64 3.07
C ILE A 175 -8.13 13.41 2.25
N ILE A 176 -8.45 13.37 0.95
CA ILE A 176 -8.15 12.20 0.11
C ILE A 176 -6.65 11.93 0.08
N THR A 177 -5.83 12.95 -0.18
CA THR A 177 -4.37 12.80 -0.23
C THR A 177 -3.83 12.34 1.12
N SER A 178 -4.32 12.89 2.23
CA SER A 178 -3.89 12.49 3.57
C SER A 178 -4.24 11.05 3.91
N LEU A 179 -5.43 10.57 3.52
CA LEU A 179 -5.83 9.18 3.74
C LEU A 179 -5.01 8.23 2.86
N LEU A 180 -4.76 8.57 1.60
CA LEU A 180 -3.92 7.78 0.69
C LEU A 180 -2.47 7.69 1.19
N VAL A 181 -1.89 8.81 1.60
CA VAL A 181 -0.54 8.82 2.19
C VAL A 181 -0.54 8.06 3.51
N GLY A 182 -1.54 8.23 4.37
CA GLY A 182 -1.67 7.45 5.60
C GLY A 182 -1.71 5.94 5.35
N LEU A 183 -2.49 5.48 4.37
CA LEU A 183 -2.54 4.09 3.95
C LEU A 183 -1.18 3.60 3.44
N LEU A 184 -0.47 4.41 2.65
CA LEU A 184 0.88 4.12 2.20
C LEU A 184 1.84 3.93 3.38
N TYR A 185 1.78 4.80 4.40
CA TYR A 185 2.56 4.63 5.63
C TYR A 185 2.23 3.30 6.33
N GLY A 186 0.95 2.99 6.51
CA GLY A 186 0.52 1.73 7.13
C GLY A 186 1.04 0.51 6.37
N ALA A 187 1.02 0.56 5.04
CA ALA A 187 1.51 -0.52 4.17
C ALA A 187 3.04 -0.63 4.14
N MET A 188 3.77 0.47 4.28
CA MET A 188 5.25 0.50 4.23
C MET A 188 5.92 0.16 5.57
N LEU A 189 5.22 0.27 6.71
CA LEU A 189 5.79 -0.02 8.02
C LEU A 189 6.44 -1.41 8.14
N PRO A 190 5.83 -2.52 7.64
CA PRO A 190 6.44 -3.84 7.69
C PRO A 190 7.74 -3.95 6.87
N MET A 191 7.92 -3.08 5.87
CA MET A 191 9.07 -3.07 4.97
C MET A 191 10.24 -2.22 5.50
N LEU A 192 10.02 -1.38 6.52
CA LEU A 192 11.00 -0.41 7.03
C LEU A 192 11.42 -0.71 8.49
N PRO A 193 12.29 -1.71 8.73
CA PRO A 193 12.46 -2.34 10.04
C PRO A 193 13.14 -1.48 11.12
N LYS A 194 13.81 -0.37 10.79
CA LYS A 194 14.70 0.31 11.76
C LYS A 194 14.34 1.76 12.10
N ARG A 195 13.72 2.53 11.20
CA ARG A 195 13.51 4.00 11.40
C ARG A 195 12.26 4.55 10.67
N PRO A 196 11.06 4.06 10.98
CA PRO A 196 9.84 4.44 10.24
C PRO A 196 9.51 5.94 10.32
N ILE A 197 9.77 6.59 11.45
CA ILE A 197 9.49 8.04 11.62
C ILE A 197 10.48 8.90 10.82
N LEU A 198 11.74 8.50 10.68
CA LEU A 198 12.72 9.28 9.88
C LEU A 198 12.49 9.09 8.38
N LEU A 199 12.27 7.85 7.95
CA LEU A 199 12.06 7.54 6.53
C LEU A 199 10.70 8.05 6.05
N GLY A 200 9.65 7.76 6.81
CA GLY A 200 8.33 8.30 6.58
C GLY A 200 8.33 9.80 6.82
N GLY A 201 8.60 10.26 8.03
CA GLY A 201 8.32 11.65 8.44
C GLY A 201 9.26 12.74 7.96
N LEU A 202 10.44 12.40 7.43
CA LEU A 202 11.39 13.38 6.90
C LEU A 202 11.74 13.10 5.45
N VAL A 203 12.26 11.90 5.15
CA VAL A 203 12.76 11.58 3.81
C VAL A 203 11.65 11.63 2.76
N ALA A 204 10.51 10.97 3.01
CA ALA A 204 9.41 10.99 2.06
C ALA A 204 8.82 12.40 1.82
N PRO A 205 8.52 13.23 2.84
CA PRO A 205 8.14 14.63 2.70
C PRO A 205 9.13 15.47 1.89
N VAL A 206 10.43 15.30 2.13
CA VAL A 206 11.47 16.03 1.40
C VAL A 206 11.48 15.61 -0.08
N LEU A 207 11.47 14.30 -0.35
CA LEU A 207 11.44 13.78 -1.71
C LEU A 207 10.16 14.19 -2.46
N TRP A 208 9.01 14.10 -1.80
CA TRP A 208 7.74 14.52 -2.36
C TRP A 208 7.72 16.02 -2.65
N THR A 209 8.17 16.84 -1.70
CA THR A 209 8.28 18.29 -1.90
C THR A 209 9.22 18.61 -3.06
N GLY A 210 10.37 17.96 -3.14
CA GLY A 210 11.32 18.13 -4.24
C GLY A 210 10.74 17.73 -5.60
N LEU A 211 9.98 16.64 -5.65
CA LEU A 211 9.29 16.18 -6.86
C LEU A 211 8.23 17.19 -7.32
N VAL A 212 7.38 17.64 -6.39
CA VAL A 212 6.35 18.64 -6.71
C VAL A 212 7.01 19.95 -7.14
N HIS A 213 8.04 20.42 -6.44
CA HIS A 213 8.81 21.62 -6.82
C HIS A 213 9.42 21.50 -8.22
N ALA A 214 10.08 20.39 -8.54
CA ALA A 214 10.73 20.18 -9.83
C ALA A 214 9.73 20.10 -11.00
N THR A 215 8.49 19.68 -10.74
CA THR A 215 7.47 19.50 -11.78
C THR A 215 6.52 20.69 -11.91
N MET A 216 6.29 21.44 -10.82
CA MET A 216 5.29 22.52 -10.80
C MET A 216 5.63 23.66 -11.77
N GLY A 217 6.90 24.01 -11.91
CA GLY A 217 7.33 25.05 -12.87
C GLY A 217 6.98 24.71 -14.34
N VAL A 218 6.83 23.42 -14.68
CA VAL A 218 6.41 22.97 -16.01
C VAL A 218 4.89 22.84 -16.11
N ILE A 219 4.24 22.32 -15.06
CA ILE A 219 2.80 22.06 -15.06
C ILE A 219 2.00 23.36 -14.92
N ASN A 220 2.39 24.20 -13.97
CA ASN A 220 1.71 25.45 -13.64
C ASN A 220 2.69 26.47 -13.03
N PRO A 221 3.43 27.22 -13.86
CA PRO A 221 4.41 28.20 -13.38
C PRO A 221 3.78 29.34 -12.56
N GLU A 222 2.53 29.69 -12.85
CA GLU A 222 1.78 30.71 -12.10
C GLU A 222 1.47 30.25 -10.66
N LEU A 223 1.16 28.97 -10.48
CA LEU A 223 0.96 28.38 -9.16
C LEU A 223 2.29 28.24 -8.42
N ASP A 224 3.34 27.77 -9.11
CA ASP A 224 4.69 27.63 -8.56
C ASP A 224 5.20 28.94 -7.94
N ALA A 225 5.04 30.06 -8.64
CA ALA A 225 5.44 31.39 -8.18
C ALA A 225 4.74 31.84 -6.87
N ARG A 226 3.61 31.22 -6.53
CA ARG A 226 2.80 31.56 -5.35
C ARG A 226 3.02 30.59 -4.19
N ILE A 227 3.64 29.44 -4.43
CA ILE A 227 3.97 28.48 -3.39
C ILE A 227 5.22 28.96 -2.65
N GLN A 228 5.09 29.17 -1.34
CA GLN A 228 6.26 29.35 -0.48
C GLN A 228 6.79 27.99 -0.05
N TRP A 229 7.72 27.47 -0.85
CA TRP A 229 8.26 26.11 -0.74
C TRP A 229 8.84 25.75 0.63
N GLY A 230 9.44 26.71 1.35
CA GLY A 230 9.91 26.48 2.72
C GLY A 230 8.78 26.13 3.69
N TRP A 231 7.68 26.89 3.64
CA TRP A 231 6.50 26.62 4.48
C TRP A 231 5.75 25.37 4.03
N PHE A 232 5.70 25.12 2.72
CA PHE A 232 5.19 23.86 2.19
C PHE A 232 5.97 22.67 2.75
N LEU A 233 7.30 22.69 2.70
CA LEU A 233 8.15 21.63 3.26
C LEU A 233 7.93 21.44 4.76
N VAL A 234 7.85 22.53 5.54
CA VAL A 234 7.58 22.46 6.99
C VAL A 234 6.23 21.78 7.26
N SER A 235 5.19 22.13 6.51
CA SER A 235 3.89 21.47 6.56
C SER A 235 3.99 19.97 6.24
N GLN A 236 4.72 19.59 5.18
CA GLN A 236 4.90 18.18 4.80
C GLN A 236 5.67 17.37 5.85
N ILE A 237 6.72 17.93 6.44
CA ILE A 237 7.48 17.28 7.53
C ILE A 237 6.58 17.13 8.76
N THR A 238 5.80 18.16 9.10
CA THR A 238 4.88 18.12 10.24
C THR A 238 3.81 17.02 10.05
N PHE A 239 3.24 16.93 8.84
CA PHE A 239 2.36 15.82 8.46
C PHE A 239 3.05 14.48 8.69
N GLY A 240 4.24 14.28 8.11
CA GLY A 240 4.91 12.99 8.09
C GLY A 240 5.38 12.53 9.48
N VAL A 241 5.87 13.45 10.30
CA VAL A 241 6.29 13.16 11.68
C VAL A 241 5.09 12.73 12.51
N VAL A 242 3.97 13.46 12.46
CA VAL A 242 2.78 13.12 13.24
C VAL A 242 2.12 11.85 12.74
N ALA A 243 1.98 11.68 11.43
CA ALA A 243 1.46 10.45 10.85
C ALA A 243 2.33 9.27 11.26
N GLY A 244 3.64 9.33 11.02
CA GLY A 244 4.58 8.28 11.40
C GLY A 244 4.56 7.96 12.90
N TRP A 245 4.43 8.98 13.76
CA TRP A 245 4.30 8.80 15.22
C TRP A 245 3.02 8.04 15.57
N VAL A 246 1.85 8.43 15.05
CA VAL A 246 0.57 7.76 15.32
C VAL A 246 0.57 6.31 14.81
N VAL A 247 1.11 6.06 13.61
CA VAL A 247 1.16 4.68 13.09
C VAL A 247 2.13 3.84 13.92
N ALA A 248 3.30 4.37 14.29
CA ALA A 248 4.29 3.64 15.11
C ALA A 248 3.79 3.30 16.52
N HIS A 249 2.91 4.12 17.09
CA HIS A 249 2.31 3.91 18.42
C HIS A 249 0.98 3.15 18.36
N SER A 250 0.54 2.75 17.16
CA SER A 250 -0.64 1.91 17.04
C SER A 250 -0.34 0.46 17.43
N GLN A 251 -1.30 -0.18 18.10
CA GLN A 251 -1.21 -1.59 18.50
C GLN A 251 -0.98 -2.47 17.28
N LYS A 252 0.05 -3.32 17.37
CA LYS A 252 0.30 -4.34 16.35
C LYS A 252 -0.69 -5.48 16.56
N ILE A 253 -1.15 -6.08 15.47
CA ILE A 253 -2.04 -7.23 15.52
C ILE A 253 -1.21 -8.48 15.22
N TYR A 254 -1.40 -9.49 16.05
CA TYR A 254 -0.81 -10.80 15.82
C TYR A 254 -1.29 -11.38 14.48
N THR A 255 -0.36 -11.77 13.61
CA THR A 255 -0.70 -12.46 12.37
C THR A 255 -1.28 -13.82 12.71
N LYS A 256 -2.53 -14.06 12.30
CA LYS A 256 -3.26 -15.34 12.50
C LYS A 256 -2.68 -16.49 11.67
N GLN A 257 -1.41 -16.42 11.28
CA GLN A 257 -0.75 -17.25 10.27
C GLN A 257 -0.75 -18.74 10.65
N SER A 258 -0.75 -19.05 11.94
CA SER A 258 -0.87 -20.40 12.49
C SER A 258 -2.31 -20.87 12.76
N MET A 259 -3.32 -20.01 12.69
CA MET A 259 -4.70 -20.46 12.96
C MET A 259 -5.27 -21.26 11.78
N PRO A 260 -5.82 -22.47 12.03
CA PRO A 260 -6.56 -23.24 11.03
C PRO A 260 -7.68 -22.42 10.39
N ILE A 261 -7.94 -22.64 9.10
CA ILE A 261 -8.95 -21.91 8.32
C ILE A 261 -10.33 -21.91 9.02
N LEU A 262 -10.71 -23.03 9.62
CA LEU A 262 -11.95 -23.20 10.38
C LEU A 262 -12.05 -22.21 11.55
N MET A 263 -10.95 -22.02 12.30
CA MET A 263 -10.87 -21.09 13.42
C MET A 263 -10.84 -19.62 12.97
N ARG A 264 -10.31 -19.33 11.76
CA ARG A 264 -10.35 -17.98 11.16
C ARG A 264 -11.75 -17.58 10.70
N LEU A 265 -12.55 -18.55 10.28
CA LEU A 265 -13.93 -18.36 9.81
C LEU A 265 -14.96 -18.27 10.94
N GLY A 266 -14.53 -18.40 12.21
CA GLY A 266 -15.42 -18.36 13.36
C GLY A 266 -16.22 -19.65 13.59
N PHE A 267 -15.81 -20.76 12.98
CA PHE A 267 -16.37 -22.07 13.28
C PHE A 267 -15.68 -22.61 14.54
N GLU A 268 -16.36 -22.49 15.68
CA GLU A 268 -16.05 -23.26 16.88
C GLU A 268 -16.46 -24.72 16.62
N GLY A 269 -15.58 -25.49 16.00
CA GLY A 269 -15.79 -26.91 15.79
C GLY A 269 -15.72 -27.66 17.11
N SER A 270 -16.81 -28.33 17.49
CA SER A 270 -16.83 -29.29 18.61
C SER A 270 -15.89 -30.45 18.29
N GLY A 271 -14.67 -30.42 18.81
CA GLY A 271 -13.69 -31.49 18.59
C GLY A 271 -12.22 -31.10 18.72
N LEU A 272 -11.88 -29.82 18.98
CA LEU A 272 -10.50 -29.40 19.26
C LEU A 272 -10.11 -29.50 20.74
N HIS A 273 -10.95 -30.07 21.61
CA HIS A 273 -10.49 -30.55 22.90
C HIS A 273 -9.71 -31.84 22.67
N HIS A 274 -8.39 -31.78 22.77
CA HIS A 274 -7.60 -32.94 23.16
C HIS A 274 -8.14 -33.38 24.52
N GLU A 275 -8.95 -34.42 24.51
CA GLU A 275 -9.19 -35.21 25.71
C GLU A 275 -7.91 -36.01 25.95
N ASP A 276 -7.09 -35.58 26.90
CA ASP A 276 -6.06 -36.41 27.52
C ASP A 276 -6.77 -37.54 28.27
N HIS A 277 -7.14 -38.58 27.54
CA HIS A 277 -7.53 -39.86 28.11
C HIS A 277 -6.41 -40.88 27.86
N ASP A 278 -5.88 -41.36 28.98
CA ASP A 278 -5.22 -42.66 29.22
C ASP A 278 -3.71 -42.66 29.43
N GLN A 279 -3.33 -42.51 30.70
CA GLN A 279 -2.30 -43.35 31.34
C GLN A 279 -2.48 -43.34 32.87
N ALA A 280 -3.55 -43.96 33.36
CA ALA A 280 -3.67 -44.32 34.77
C ALA A 280 -4.48 -45.62 34.93
N GLY A 281 -3.91 -46.70 34.44
CA GLY A 281 -4.35 -48.05 34.78
C GLY A 281 -3.18 -49.00 34.61
N GLU A 282 -2.90 -49.77 35.66
CA GLU A 282 -2.11 -51.00 35.60
C GLU A 282 -0.58 -50.87 35.79
N ASP A 283 -0.17 -50.60 37.03
CA ASP A 283 0.81 -51.48 37.71
C ASP A 283 1.00 -51.08 39.18
N ARG A 284 0.38 -51.84 40.09
CA ARG A 284 0.94 -52.13 41.41
C ARG A 284 0.30 -53.40 41.99
N LYS A 285 1.11 -54.46 41.98
CA LYS A 285 1.04 -55.59 42.91
C LYS A 285 1.17 -55.12 44.35
#